data_AF-A0A2V7JEU0-F1
#
_entry.id   AF-A0A2V7JEU0-F1
#
_cell.length_a   1.000
_cell.length_b   1.000
_cell.length_c   1.000
_cell.angle_alpha   90.00
_cell.angle_beta   90.00
_cell.angle_gamma   90.00
#
_symmetry.space_group_name_H-M   'P 1'
#
loop_
_entity.id
_entity.type
_entity.pdbx_description
1 polymer ?
#
loop_
_entity_poly.entity_id
_entity_poly.type
_entity_poly.pdbx_seq_one_letter_code
_entity_poly.pdbx_strand_id
1 'polypeptide(L)' 'GEAMFRALKYLRKTTVMVRFPGESHELSRSGKPVHRVERLQHIVRWFDKYLQGKPTTAYDTP' A
#
# COMPACT_ATOMS: atom_id res chain seq x y z
N GLY A 1 7.35 0.42 10.83
CA GLY A 1 6.85 -0.18 9.58
C GLY A 1 7.77 -1.25 9.03
N GLU A 2 9.05 -0.93 8.84
CA GLU A 2 10.00 -1.80 8.12
C GLU A 2 10.24 -3.18 8.76
N ALA A 3 10.35 -3.26 10.09
CA ALA A 3 10.55 -4.53 10.78
C ALA A 3 9.40 -5.52 10.53
N MET A 4 8.15 -5.02 10.57
CA MET A 4 6.95 -5.82 10.28
C MET A 4 6.93 -6.29 8.82
N PHE A 5 7.21 -5.39 7.87
CA PHE A 5 7.27 -5.74 6.45
C PHE A 5 8.33 -6.83 6.18
N ARG A 6 9.52 -6.68 6.77
CA ARG A 6 10.58 -7.71 6.67
C ARG A 6 10.14 -9.04 7.25
N ALA A 7 9.52 -9.06 8.43
CA ALA A 7 8.99 -10.28 9.03
C ALA A 7 7.94 -10.97 8.13
N LEU A 8 7.01 -10.21 7.55
CA LEU A 8 6.02 -10.75 6.62
C LEU A 8 6.65 -11.35 5.36
N LYS A 9 7.67 -10.69 4.79
CA LYS A 9 8.42 -11.22 3.65
C LYS A 9 9.20 -12.48 4.01
N TYR A 10 9.84 -12.52 5.18
CA TYR A 10 10.54 -13.70 5.69
C TYR A 10 9.59 -14.90 5.82
N LEU A 11 8.37 -14.67 6.33
CA LEU A 11 7.31 -15.68 6.46
C LEU A 11 6.58 -15.98 5.14
N ARG A 12 7.06 -15.47 3.99
CA ARG A 12 6.47 -15.65 2.66
C ARG A 12 4.98 -15.26 2.59
N LYS A 13 4.57 -14.25 3.36
CA LYS A 13 3.22 -13.68 3.28
C LYS A 13 3.16 -12.64 2.16
N THR A 14 2.06 -12.62 1.43
CA THR A 14 1.79 -11.60 0.42
C THR A 14 1.64 -10.24 1.10
N THR A 15 2.56 -9.33 0.82
CA THR A 15 2.61 -8.02 1.49
C THR A 15 3.25 -6.99 0.58
N VAL A 16 2.79 -5.75 0.70
CA VAL A 16 3.31 -4.58 -0.01
C VAL A 16 3.45 -3.43 0.99
N MET A 17 4.59 -2.72 0.94
CA MET A 17 4.84 -1.53 1.75
C MET A 17 4.97 -0.31 0.83
N VAL A 18 3.98 0.59 0.89
CA VAL A 18 3.99 1.86 0.16
C VAL A 18 4.63 2.93 1.04
N ARG A 19 5.59 3.69 0.51
CA ARG A 19 6.31 4.76 1.23
C ARG A 19 6.08 6.10 0.56
N PHE A 20 5.68 7.10 1.34
CA PHE A 20 5.51 8.47 0.88
C PHE A 20 6.65 9.36 1.40
N PRO A 21 7.62 9.75 0.55
CA PRO A 21 8.74 10.58 0.98
C PRO A 21 8.28 12.01 1.27
N GLY A 22 8.86 12.61 2.33
CA GLY A 22 8.53 13.98 2.74
C GLY A 22 7.16 14.16 3.37
N GLU A 23 6.48 13.06 3.72
CA GLU A 23 5.21 13.06 4.43
C GLU A 23 5.40 12.64 5.89
N SER A 24 4.58 13.20 6.77
CA SER A 24 4.60 12.89 8.21
C SER A 24 3.44 11.96 8.60
N HIS A 25 3.21 11.79 9.90
CA HIS A 25 2.05 11.05 10.41
C HIS A 25 0.71 11.62 9.91
N GLU A 26 0.69 12.90 9.55
CA GLU A 26 -0.50 13.62 9.12
C GLU A 26 -0.88 13.43 7.64
N LEU A 27 -0.19 12.56 6.91
CA LEU A 27 -0.43 12.29 5.48
C LEU A 27 -1.93 12.17 5.14
N SER A 28 -2.70 11.43 5.94
CA SER A 28 -4.12 11.20 5.66
C SER A 28 -4.99 12.46 5.79
N ARG A 29 -4.60 13.41 6.64
CA ARG A 29 -5.36 14.61 7.00
C ARG A 29 -4.88 15.85 6.26
N SER A 30 -3.58 16.09 6.23
CA SER A 30 -2.95 17.32 5.70
C SER A 30 -1.74 17.07 4.78
N GLY A 31 -1.50 15.83 4.36
CA GLY A 31 -0.45 15.52 3.38
C GLY A 31 -0.71 16.15 2.01
N LYS A 32 0.31 16.12 1.14
CA LYS A 32 0.18 16.67 -0.22
C LYS A 32 -1.02 16.03 -0.94
N PRO A 33 -1.86 16.82 -1.65
CA PRO A 33 -3.05 16.29 -2.32
C PRO A 33 -2.78 15.07 -3.21
N VAL A 34 -1.66 15.10 -3.95
CA VAL A 34 -1.23 14.00 -4.82
C VAL A 34 -0.98 12.71 -4.03
N HIS A 35 -0.27 12.78 -2.88
CA HIS A 35 0.02 11.62 -2.05
C HIS A 35 -1.24 11.07 -1.36
N ARG A 36 -2.21 11.94 -1.03
CA ARG A 36 -3.50 11.52 -0.46
C ARG A 36 -4.31 10.71 -1.46
N VAL A 37 -4.39 11.18 -2.70
CA VAL A 37 -5.06 10.45 -3.80
C VAL A 37 -4.36 9.12 -4.06
N GLU A 38 -3.04 9.11 -4.19
CA GLU A 38 -2.25 7.89 -4.39
C GLU A 38 -2.44 6.88 -3.25
N ARG A 39 -2.41 7.34 -1.99
CA ARG A 39 -2.70 6.49 -0.81
C ARG A 39 -4.07 5.83 -0.90
N LEU A 40 -5.11 6.58 -1.27
CA LEU A 40 -6.47 6.04 -1.42
C LEU A 40 -6.55 5.02 -2.56
N GLN A 41 -5.88 5.30 -3.68
CA GLN A 41 -5.80 4.36 -4.80
C GLN A 41 -5.14 3.04 -4.39
N HIS A 42 -4.06 3.08 -3.60
CA HIS A 42 -3.43 1.86 -3.10
C HIS A 42 -4.35 1.02 -2.20
N ILE A 43 -5.12 1.67 -1.32
CA ILE A 43 -6.10 1.00 -0.45
C ILE A 43 -7.20 0.33 -1.29
N VAL A 44 -7.80 1.08 -2.23
CA VAL A 44 -8.86 0.55 -3.10
C VAL A 44 -8.33 -0.62 -3.94
N ARG A 45 -7.16 -0.48 -4.57
CA ARG A 45 -6.53 -1.55 -5.37
C ARG A 45 -6.26 -2.82 -4.55
N TRP A 46 -5.91 -2.69 -3.27
CA TRP A 46 -5.69 -3.84 -2.40
C TRP A 46 -7.00 -4.60 -2.15
N PHE A 47 -8.09 -3.89 -1.88
CA PHE A 47 -9.41 -4.49 -1.72
C PHE A 47 -9.96 -5.07 -3.02
N ASP A 48 -9.77 -4.37 -4.13
CA ASP A 48 -10.14 -4.85 -5.47
C ASP A 48 -9.50 -6.22 -5.75
N LYS A 49 -8.20 -6.37 -5.44
CA LYS A 49 -7.45 -7.62 -5.66
C LYS A 49 -7.87 -8.76 -4.73
N TYR A 50 -7.89 -8.50 -3.42
CA TYR A 50 -7.97 -9.58 -2.42
C TYR A 50 -9.36 -9.79 -1.81
N LEU A 51 -10.29 -8.84 -1.97
CA LEU A 51 -11.67 -8.98 -1.47
C LEU A 51 -12.73 -9.00 -2.57
N GLN A 52 -12.53 -8.27 -3.67
CA GLN A 52 -13.57 -8.13 -4.72
C GLN A 52 -13.31 -8.97 -5.97
N GLY A 53 -12.15 -9.63 -6.07
CA GLY A 53 -11.79 -10.46 -7.23
C GLY A 53 -11.74 -9.69 -8.56
N LYS A 54 -11.55 -8.37 -8.51
CA LYS A 54 -11.47 -7.56 -9.72
C LYS A 54 -10.14 -7.83 -10.44
N PRO A 55 -10.12 -7.89 -11.78
CA PRO A 55 -8.89 -8.02 -12.53
C PRO A 55 -8.04 -6.76 -12.32
N THR A 56 -6.94 -6.90 -11.58
CA THR A 56 -5.96 -5.84 -11.36
C THR A 56 -4.56 -6.42 -11.50
N THR A 57 -3.73 -5.74 -12.29
CA THR A 57 -2.31 -6.08 -12.46
C THR A 57 -1.44 -5.48 -11.34
N ALA A 58 -2.05 -4.71 -10.44
CA ALA A 58 -1.35 -4.11 -9.33
C ALA A 58 -0.84 -5.20 -8.38
N TYR A 59 0.41 -5.07 -7.94
CA TYR A 59 1.04 -5.97 -6.97
C TYR A 59 1.27 -7.41 -7.46
N ASP A 60 1.26 -7.64 -8.77
CA ASP A 60 1.82 -8.87 -9.34
C ASP A 60 3.34 -8.82 -9.19
N THR A 61 3.85 -9.43 -8.13
CA THR A 61 5.28 -9.69 -8.01
C THR A 61 5.67 -10.81 -8.98
N PRO A 62 6.79 -10.69 -9.71
CA PRO A 62 7.44 -11.84 -10.33
C PRO A 62 7.76 -12.94 -9.29
#